data_AF-A0A7L0QU52-F1
#
_entry.id   AF-A0A7L0QU52-F1
#
_cell.length_a   1.000
_cell.length_b   1.000
_cell.length_c   1.000
_cell.angle_alpha   90.00
_cell.angle_beta   90.00
_cell.angle_gamma   90.00
#
_symmetry.space_group_name_H-M   'P 1'
#
loop_
_entity.id
_entity.type
_entity.pdbx_description
1 polymer ?
#
loop_
_entity_poly.entity_id
_entity_poly.type
_entity_poly.pdbx_seq_one_letter_code
_entity_poly.pdbx_strand_id
1 'polypeptide(L)'
;EGRETRLRVVLRVRPLTCTETRRGDQQVVHSLGDGAVHVSAARHDATFGFSAVFDAGASQEAVFEGSGMRQLVELAMDGFSCTVFAFGQTGSGKTYTLMGPLGQSDTQPTSPALLGLMQRSFTCLLEQSRSRASDLALSASYLEIYNEQIRDLLSPGPPCALPLRWSKSRGFYVENQLSVEFESLEAIVSLLLQGSQRRRTSAHALNRHSSRSHALLTIHVRSRAVSAHPAPGQGWGAQGSASACPSKQGTLCFVDLAGSERVKETGSSGELSVEANSINRSLLALGHCISLLAKPRGKRTHIPYRDSKLTRLLARSLGGSGITLMVACISPSSRCLSETLSTLHYASRARRVTTRP
;
A
#
# COMPACT_ATOMS: atom_id res chain seq x y z
N GLU A 1 -6.09 22.26 -15.47
CA GLU A 1 -5.51 20.92 -15.67
C GLU A 1 -4.55 20.62 -14.53
N GLY A 2 -4.62 19.45 -13.90
CA GLY A 2 -3.81 19.10 -12.72
C GLY A 2 -2.33 18.93 -13.04
N ARG A 3 -1.46 19.37 -12.11
CA ARG A 3 0.00 19.22 -12.22
C ARG A 3 0.37 17.74 -12.28
N GLU A 4 1.20 17.38 -13.25
CA GLU A 4 1.70 16.03 -13.38
C GLU A 4 2.62 15.69 -12.19
N THR A 5 2.27 14.62 -11.47
CA THR A 5 2.99 14.17 -10.27
C THR A 5 3.65 12.83 -10.57
N ARG A 6 4.95 12.70 -10.27
CA ARG A 6 5.66 11.43 -10.40
C ARG A 6 5.35 10.53 -9.21
N LEU A 7 5.26 9.23 -9.45
CA LEU A 7 5.19 8.23 -8.39
C LEU A 7 6.48 8.31 -7.55
N ARG A 8 6.32 8.57 -6.24
CA ARG A 8 7.46 8.65 -5.32
C ARG A 8 7.90 7.23 -4.98
N VAL A 9 9.18 6.93 -5.17
CA VAL A 9 9.74 5.60 -4.92
C VAL A 9 10.86 5.72 -3.89
N VAL A 10 10.71 5.02 -2.78
CA VAL A 10 11.75 4.91 -1.75
C VAL A 10 12.17 3.46 -1.59
N LEU A 11 13.43 3.25 -1.23
CA LEU A 11 14.01 1.94 -1.02
C LEU A 11 14.21 1.70 0.47
N ARG A 12 13.89 0.50 0.95
CA ARG A 12 14.24 0.04 2.29
C ARG A 12 15.04 -1.26 2.21
N VAL A 13 16.25 -1.22 2.73
CA VAL A 13 17.14 -2.36 2.88
C VAL A 13 17.01 -2.86 4.32
N ARG A 14 16.54 -4.09 4.52
CA ARG A 14 16.51 -4.66 5.88
C ARG A 14 17.91 -5.12 6.30
N PRO A 15 18.21 -5.28 7.60
CA PRO A 15 19.40 -6.01 8.03
C PRO A 15 19.38 -7.47 7.55
N LEU A 16 20.56 -8.10 7.49
CA LEU A 16 20.65 -9.56 7.38
C LEU A 16 19.93 -10.21 8.57
N THR A 17 19.16 -11.26 8.31
CA THR A 17 18.52 -12.00 9.40
C THR A 17 19.54 -12.86 10.13
N CYS A 18 19.24 -13.25 11.38
CA CYS A 18 20.08 -14.19 12.12
C CYS A 18 20.32 -15.50 11.35
N THR A 19 19.34 -15.95 10.56
CA THR A 19 19.46 -17.15 9.72
C THR A 19 20.38 -16.94 8.53
N GLU A 20 20.36 -15.77 7.88
CA GLU A 20 21.27 -15.42 6.78
C GLU A 20 22.71 -15.27 7.30
N THR A 21 22.90 -14.58 8.43
CA THR A 21 24.22 -14.43 9.06
C THR A 21 24.82 -15.78 9.44
N ARG A 22 24.04 -16.67 10.07
CA ARG A 22 24.51 -18.03 10.43
C ARG A 22 24.83 -18.90 9.22
N ARG A 23 24.20 -18.65 8.07
CA ARG A 23 24.48 -19.33 6.80
C ARG A 23 25.71 -18.77 6.09
N GLY A 24 26.31 -17.69 6.59
CA GLY A 24 27.47 -17.03 5.98
C GLY A 24 27.13 -16.16 4.77
N ASP A 25 25.87 -15.71 4.66
CA ASP A 25 25.45 -14.84 3.56
C ASP A 25 26.21 -13.50 3.61
N GLN A 26 26.68 -13.05 2.45
CA GLN A 26 27.43 -11.80 2.33
C GLN A 26 26.48 -10.63 2.07
N GLN A 27 26.80 -9.46 2.63
CA GLN A 27 26.08 -8.23 2.32
C GLN A 27 26.54 -7.69 0.95
N VAL A 28 25.64 -7.64 -0.03
CA VAL A 28 25.95 -7.19 -1.41
C VAL A 28 25.29 -5.86 -1.78
N VAL A 29 24.58 -5.24 -0.83
CA VAL A 29 23.86 -3.98 -1.01
C VAL A 29 24.40 -2.96 -0.01
N HIS A 30 24.81 -1.80 -0.51
CA HIS A 30 25.42 -0.74 0.28
C HIS A 30 24.73 0.60 -0.03
N SER A 31 24.25 1.30 0.99
CA SER A 31 23.74 2.66 0.83
C SER A 31 24.91 3.61 0.58
N LEU A 32 24.78 4.49 -0.41
CA LEU A 32 25.80 5.49 -0.73
C LEU A 32 25.48 6.87 -0.14
N GLY A 33 24.32 7.02 0.53
CA GLY A 33 23.76 8.34 0.86
C GLY A 33 22.97 8.95 -0.30
N ASP A 34 22.33 10.10 -0.06
CA ASP A 34 21.59 10.91 -1.06
C ASP A 34 20.57 10.14 -1.92
N GLY A 35 19.97 9.08 -1.36
CA GLY A 35 18.99 8.26 -2.07
C GLY A 35 19.60 7.31 -3.12
N ALA A 36 20.91 7.05 -3.07
CA ALA A 36 21.59 6.09 -3.92
C ALA A 36 21.95 4.79 -3.18
N VAL A 37 21.89 3.67 -3.90
CA VAL A 37 22.30 2.34 -3.43
C VAL A 37 23.23 1.68 -4.44
N HIS A 38 24.29 1.07 -3.94
CA HIS A 38 25.25 0.29 -4.71
C HIS A 38 25.01 -1.21 -4.48
N VAL A 39 24.94 -1.97 -5.57
CA VAL A 39 24.91 -3.43 -5.53
C VAL A 39 26.24 -3.94 -6.04
N SER A 40 27.02 -4.56 -5.15
CA SER A 40 28.34 -5.12 -5.44
C SER A 40 28.33 -6.63 -5.19
N ALA A 41 28.40 -7.40 -6.27
CA ALA A 41 28.51 -8.85 -6.25
C ALA A 41 29.39 -9.33 -7.41
N ALA A 42 29.92 -10.55 -7.35
CA ALA A 42 30.96 -11.06 -8.26
C ALA A 42 30.68 -10.89 -9.78
N ARG A 43 29.42 -10.76 -10.21
CA ARG A 43 29.04 -10.53 -11.61
C ARG A 43 28.12 -9.32 -11.82
N HIS A 44 27.90 -8.51 -10.79
CA HIS A 44 26.99 -7.38 -10.83
C HIS A 44 27.58 -6.22 -10.03
N ASP A 45 27.80 -5.11 -10.73
CA ASP A 45 28.28 -3.86 -10.16
C ASP A 45 27.41 -2.73 -10.71
N ALA A 46 26.49 -2.22 -9.90
CA ALA A 46 25.48 -1.26 -10.37
C ALA A 46 24.98 -0.33 -9.26
N THR A 47 24.77 0.93 -9.63
CA THR A 47 24.17 1.95 -8.75
C THR A 47 22.74 2.25 -9.17
N PHE A 48 21.83 2.36 -8.20
CA PHE A 48 20.44 2.75 -8.39
C PHE A 48 20.11 3.97 -7.53
N GLY A 49 19.38 4.93 -8.10
CA GLY A 49 18.90 6.12 -7.37
C GLY A 49 17.39 6.09 -7.13
N PHE A 50 16.95 6.57 -5.97
CA PHE A 50 15.57 6.65 -5.52
C PHE A 50 15.30 7.98 -4.79
N SER A 51 14.04 8.27 -4.45
CA SER A 51 13.71 9.50 -3.70
C SER A 51 14.27 9.49 -2.27
N ALA A 52 14.43 8.30 -1.69
CA ALA A 52 15.12 8.07 -0.43
C ALA A 52 15.58 6.60 -0.38
N VAL A 53 16.68 6.33 0.32
CA VAL A 53 17.18 4.98 0.61
C VAL A 53 17.34 4.87 2.13
N PHE A 54 16.64 3.91 2.72
CA PHE A 54 16.69 3.57 4.12
C PHE A 54 17.51 2.28 4.26
N ASP A 55 18.67 2.37 4.89
CA ASP A 55 19.54 1.22 5.11
C ASP A 55 19.09 0.38 6.32
N ALA A 56 19.90 -0.61 6.69
CA ALA A 56 19.63 -1.52 7.79
C ALA A 56 19.52 -0.83 9.16
N GLY A 57 20.09 0.37 9.33
CA GLY A 57 20.04 1.15 10.55
C GLY A 57 18.80 2.04 10.66
N ALA A 58 18.05 2.22 9.57
CA ALA A 58 16.90 3.12 9.55
C ALA A 58 15.73 2.60 10.42
N SER A 59 15.33 3.42 11.40
CA SER A 59 14.17 3.15 12.26
C SER A 59 12.85 3.30 11.50
N GLN A 60 11.76 2.76 12.04
CA GLN A 60 10.42 2.95 11.46
C GLN A 60 10.00 4.42 11.39
N GLU A 61 10.44 5.19 12.38
CA GLU A 61 10.21 6.64 12.44
C GLU A 61 10.94 7.37 11.32
N ALA A 62 12.22 7.06 11.10
CA ALA A 62 12.99 7.62 10.00
C ALA A 62 12.35 7.30 8.64
N VAL A 63 11.82 6.08 8.48
CA VAL A 63 11.08 5.69 7.26
C VAL A 63 9.77 6.49 7.14
N PHE A 64 9.02 6.70 8.22
CA PHE A 64 7.78 7.48 8.18
C PHE A 64 8.02 8.94 7.76
N GLU A 65 8.99 9.60 8.39
CA GLU A 65 9.31 11.01 8.11
C GLU A 65 9.98 11.19 6.73
N GLY A 66 10.96 10.35 6.38
CA GLY A 66 11.72 10.48 5.14
C GLY A 66 10.98 9.99 3.87
N SER A 67 9.98 9.12 4.01
CA SER A 67 9.32 8.50 2.85
C SER A 67 8.34 9.42 2.14
N GLY A 68 7.86 10.48 2.82
CA GLY A 68 6.72 11.30 2.38
C GLY A 68 5.37 10.77 2.85
N MET A 69 5.34 9.80 3.77
CA MET A 69 4.08 9.25 4.31
C MET A 69 3.24 10.32 5.01
N ARG A 70 3.86 11.19 5.82
CA ARG A 70 3.18 12.31 6.49
C ARG A 70 2.44 13.22 5.50
N GLN A 71 3.09 13.57 4.39
CA GLN A 71 2.48 14.35 3.32
C GLN A 71 1.27 13.63 2.70
N LEU A 72 1.32 12.30 2.53
CA LEU A 72 0.18 11.54 2.03
C LEU A 72 -1.02 11.57 3.00
N VAL A 73 -0.78 11.60 4.31
CA VAL A 73 -1.84 11.76 5.31
C VAL A 73 -2.52 13.11 5.14
N GLU A 74 -1.75 14.19 5.06
CA GLU A 74 -2.25 15.56 4.86
C GLU A 74 -3.06 15.68 3.56
N LEU A 75 -2.53 15.15 2.46
CA LEU A 75 -3.22 15.14 1.17
C LEU A 75 -4.52 14.32 1.21
N ALA A 76 -4.53 13.19 1.92
CA ALA A 76 -5.76 12.42 2.09
C ALA A 76 -6.83 13.20 2.87
N MET A 77 -6.43 14.01 3.86
CA MET A 77 -7.34 14.92 4.56
C MET A 77 -7.85 16.06 3.69
N ASP A 78 -7.04 16.51 2.72
CA ASP A 78 -7.41 17.55 1.76
C ASP A 78 -8.31 17.04 0.62
N GLY A 79 -8.62 15.75 0.59
CA GLY A 79 -9.51 15.13 -0.39
C GLY A 79 -8.81 14.39 -1.53
N PHE A 80 -7.49 14.21 -1.47
CA PHE A 80 -6.76 13.44 -2.47
C PHE A 80 -6.89 11.93 -2.23
N SER A 81 -6.70 11.16 -3.31
CA SER A 81 -6.59 9.70 -3.23
C SER A 81 -5.12 9.30 -3.13
N CYS A 82 -4.68 9.01 -1.92
CA CYS A 82 -3.32 8.62 -1.62
C CYS A 82 -3.19 7.09 -1.56
N THR A 83 -2.10 6.55 -2.06
CA THR A 83 -1.79 5.12 -1.99
C THR A 83 -0.34 4.90 -1.63
N VAL A 84 -0.08 4.05 -0.64
CA VAL A 84 1.25 3.52 -0.35
C VAL A 84 1.24 2.02 -0.57
N PHE A 85 2.20 1.50 -1.34
CA PHE A 85 2.34 0.06 -1.50
C PHE A 85 3.77 -0.41 -1.24
N ALA A 86 3.88 -1.52 -0.51
CA ALA A 86 5.16 -2.18 -0.26
C ALA A 86 5.36 -3.30 -1.28
N PHE A 87 6.52 -3.34 -1.93
CA PHE A 87 6.85 -4.29 -3.00
C PHE A 87 8.22 -4.92 -2.78
N GLY A 88 8.34 -6.21 -3.10
CA GLY A 88 9.59 -6.98 -3.00
C GLY A 88 9.34 -8.44 -2.65
N GLN A 89 10.40 -9.23 -2.57
CA GLN A 89 10.27 -10.67 -2.28
C GLN A 89 9.72 -10.96 -0.88
N THR A 90 9.28 -12.19 -0.65
CA THR A 90 8.97 -12.69 0.69
C THR A 90 10.17 -12.57 1.60
N GLY A 91 9.90 -12.13 2.83
CA GLY A 91 10.93 -11.88 3.84
C GLY A 91 11.74 -10.60 3.63
N SER A 92 11.46 -9.76 2.62
CA SER A 92 12.20 -8.50 2.43
C SER A 92 11.77 -7.37 3.37
N GLY A 93 10.71 -7.56 4.16
CA GLY A 93 10.24 -6.57 5.15
C GLY A 93 9.04 -5.72 4.74
N LYS A 94 8.24 -6.13 3.73
CA LYS A 94 7.02 -5.44 3.30
C LYS A 94 6.02 -5.21 4.46
N THR A 95 5.53 -6.29 5.06
CA THR A 95 4.60 -6.23 6.20
C THR A 95 5.22 -5.55 7.41
N TYR A 96 6.51 -5.79 7.70
CA TYR A 96 7.22 -5.08 8.77
C TYR A 96 7.25 -3.57 8.53
N THR A 97 7.41 -3.12 7.28
CA THR A 97 7.39 -1.70 6.95
C THR A 97 6.03 -1.07 7.12
N LEU A 98 4.98 -1.75 6.66
CA LEU A 98 3.63 -1.22 6.76
C LEU A 98 3.06 -1.28 8.18
N MET A 99 3.27 -2.38 8.90
CA MET A 99 2.58 -2.67 10.16
C MET A 99 3.51 -2.75 11.37
N GLY A 100 4.83 -2.91 11.16
CA GLY A 100 5.74 -3.29 12.23
C GLY A 100 5.71 -4.79 12.54
N PRO A 101 6.40 -5.22 13.61
CA PRO A 101 6.30 -6.58 14.09
C PRO A 101 4.89 -6.80 14.65
N LEU A 102 4.13 -7.67 13.99
CA LEU A 102 2.87 -8.14 14.56
C LEU A 102 3.25 -9.05 15.73
N GLY A 103 2.94 -8.60 16.95
CA GLY A 103 3.19 -9.37 18.17
C GLY A 103 2.76 -10.82 17.99
N GLN A 104 3.68 -11.75 18.14
CA GLN A 104 3.37 -13.19 18.10
C GLN A 104 2.70 -13.66 19.40
N SER A 105 2.57 -12.78 20.40
CA SER A 105 1.83 -13.03 21.63
C SER A 105 0.96 -11.82 21.98
N ASP A 106 -0.28 -12.08 22.39
CA ASP A 106 -1.25 -11.11 22.92
C ASP A 106 -0.79 -10.44 24.24
N THR A 107 0.43 -10.71 24.71
CA THR A 107 0.86 -10.44 26.08
C THR A 107 1.81 -9.26 26.25
N GLN A 108 2.30 -8.64 25.17
CA GLN A 108 3.14 -7.43 25.27
C GLN A 108 2.79 -6.40 24.18
N PRO A 109 2.52 -5.14 24.56
CA PRO A 109 2.32 -4.07 23.59
C PRO A 109 3.59 -3.89 22.75
N THR A 110 3.42 -3.77 21.44
CA THR A 110 4.54 -3.51 20.53
C THR A 110 5.15 -2.16 20.89
N SER A 111 6.48 -2.12 21.10
CA SER A 111 7.18 -0.87 21.39
C SER A 111 6.82 0.22 20.36
N PRO A 112 6.51 1.47 20.77
CA PRO A 112 6.18 2.57 19.86
C PRO A 112 7.23 2.77 18.75
N ALA A 113 8.50 2.51 19.05
CA ALA A 113 9.60 2.60 18.09
C ALA A 113 9.44 1.63 16.90
N LEU A 114 8.76 0.50 17.09
CA LEU A 114 8.59 -0.57 16.11
C LEU A 114 7.32 -0.44 15.28
N LEU A 115 6.42 0.48 15.62
CA LEU A 115 5.18 0.74 14.87
C LEU A 115 5.51 1.12 13.42
N GLY A 116 4.83 0.45 12.48
CA GLY A 116 5.02 0.67 11.04
C GLY A 116 4.33 1.93 10.52
N LEU A 117 4.34 2.08 9.19
CA LEU A 117 3.74 3.23 8.51
C LEU A 117 2.24 3.39 8.82
N MET A 118 1.46 2.31 8.89
CA MET A 118 0.01 2.35 9.11
C MET A 118 -0.32 3.00 10.45
N GLN A 119 0.18 2.46 11.56
CA GLN A 119 -0.13 2.97 12.90
C GLN A 119 0.34 4.41 13.09
N ARG A 120 1.56 4.75 12.62
CA ARG A 120 2.06 6.13 12.65
C ARG A 120 1.18 7.09 11.84
N SER A 121 0.67 6.63 10.70
CA SER A 121 -0.26 7.40 9.88
C SER A 121 -1.61 7.59 10.57
N PHE A 122 -2.11 6.59 11.29
CA PHE A 122 -3.36 6.72 12.05
C PHE A 122 -3.23 7.73 13.19
N THR A 123 -2.13 7.68 13.93
CA THR A 123 -1.82 8.68 14.97
C THR A 123 -1.78 10.08 14.37
N CYS A 124 -0.99 10.27 13.30
CA CYS A 124 -0.89 11.55 12.61
C CYS A 124 -2.25 12.04 12.08
N LEU A 125 -3.04 11.16 11.46
CA LEU A 125 -4.37 11.48 10.94
C LEU A 125 -5.33 11.95 12.05
N LEU A 126 -5.34 11.27 13.20
CA LEU A 126 -6.22 11.59 14.32
C LEU A 126 -5.79 12.87 15.07
N GLU A 127 -4.49 13.11 15.20
CA GLU A 127 -3.96 14.36 15.76
C GLU A 127 -4.28 15.55 14.85
N GLN A 128 -4.09 15.38 13.54
CA GLN A 128 -4.41 16.43 12.56
C GLN A 128 -5.92 16.64 12.43
N SER A 129 -6.75 15.60 12.54
CA SER A 129 -8.21 15.77 12.48
C SER A 129 -8.74 16.59 13.64
N ARG A 130 -8.22 16.36 14.85
CA ARG A 130 -8.57 17.13 16.06
C ARG A 130 -8.14 18.59 15.97
N SER A 131 -6.97 18.87 15.39
CA SER A 131 -6.46 20.24 15.27
C SER A 131 -7.15 21.09 14.20
N ARG A 132 -7.69 20.47 13.14
CA ARG A 132 -8.30 21.21 12.01
C ARG A 132 -9.72 21.77 12.28
N ALA A 133 -10.29 21.57 13.48
CA ALA A 133 -11.67 21.95 13.84
C ALA A 133 -12.73 21.55 12.78
N SER A 134 -12.39 20.59 11.92
CA SER A 134 -13.17 20.14 10.79
C SER A 134 -13.78 18.82 11.21
N ASP A 135 -15.10 18.71 11.16
CA ASP A 135 -15.78 17.48 11.53
C ASP A 135 -15.52 16.43 10.44
N LEU A 136 -14.51 15.57 10.65
CA LEU A 136 -14.11 14.53 9.71
C LEU A 136 -14.73 13.19 10.14
N ALA A 137 -15.52 12.59 9.27
CA ALA A 137 -15.94 11.21 9.41
C ALA A 137 -14.84 10.29 8.86
N LEU A 138 -14.29 9.45 9.73
CA LEU A 138 -13.28 8.46 9.37
C LEU A 138 -13.89 7.07 9.33
N SER A 139 -13.61 6.32 8.26
CA SER A 139 -13.99 4.92 8.16
C SER A 139 -12.91 4.09 7.51
N ALA A 140 -12.82 2.81 7.86
CA ALA A 140 -11.83 1.88 7.34
C ALA A 140 -12.49 0.72 6.60
N SER A 141 -11.77 0.16 5.65
CA SER A 141 -12.15 -1.05 4.93
C SER A 141 -10.90 -1.86 4.65
N TYR A 142 -10.96 -3.19 4.76
CA TYR A 142 -9.77 -4.04 4.65
C TYR A 142 -10.05 -5.25 3.76
N LEU A 143 -9.32 -5.35 2.65
CA LEU A 143 -9.49 -6.42 1.67
C LEU A 143 -8.27 -7.32 1.59
N GLU A 144 -8.53 -8.58 1.26
CA GLU A 144 -7.52 -9.51 0.77
C GLU A 144 -7.82 -9.85 -0.70
N ILE A 145 -6.78 -9.89 -1.53
CA ILE A 145 -6.83 -10.47 -2.87
C ILE A 145 -5.95 -11.71 -2.91
N TYR A 146 -6.56 -12.86 -3.17
CA TYR A 146 -5.87 -14.14 -3.27
C TYR A 146 -6.51 -14.99 -4.35
N ASN A 147 -5.69 -15.59 -5.21
CA ASN A 147 -6.16 -16.38 -6.35
C ASN A 147 -7.22 -15.65 -7.20
N GLU A 148 -7.01 -14.35 -7.44
CA GLU A 148 -7.99 -13.46 -8.10
C GLU A 148 -9.40 -13.45 -7.47
N GLN A 149 -9.53 -13.81 -6.19
CA GLN A 149 -10.73 -13.62 -5.38
C GLN A 149 -10.52 -12.48 -4.38
N ILE A 150 -11.53 -11.63 -4.20
CA ILE A 150 -11.51 -10.53 -3.23
C ILE A 150 -12.29 -10.98 -2.01
N ARG A 151 -11.75 -10.78 -0.81
CA ARG A 151 -12.43 -11.09 0.45
C ARG A 151 -12.35 -9.87 1.35
N ASP A 152 -13.40 -9.67 2.15
CA ASP A 152 -13.42 -8.65 3.19
C ASP A 152 -12.85 -9.23 4.48
N LEU A 153 -11.80 -8.58 5.01
CA LEU A 153 -11.14 -8.99 6.23
C LEU A 153 -11.83 -8.45 7.49
N LEU A 154 -12.74 -7.48 7.38
CA LEU A 154 -13.53 -6.94 8.50
C LEU A 154 -14.91 -7.60 8.64
N SER A 155 -15.43 -8.21 7.58
CA SER A 155 -16.74 -8.89 7.61
C SER A 155 -16.78 -10.07 8.61
N PRO A 156 -17.76 -10.11 9.56
CA PRO A 156 -17.83 -11.12 10.62
C PRO A 156 -18.27 -12.52 10.16
N GLY A 157 -18.66 -12.68 8.90
CA GLY A 157 -19.15 -13.95 8.35
C GLY A 157 -18.05 -14.88 7.82
N PRO A 158 -18.46 -16.06 7.31
CA PRO A 158 -17.54 -16.94 6.60
C PRO A 158 -16.91 -16.23 5.39
N PRO A 159 -15.69 -16.61 4.97
CA PRO A 159 -15.03 -15.99 3.84
C PRO A 159 -15.87 -16.08 2.56
N CYS A 160 -16.35 -14.93 2.07
CA CYS A 160 -17.12 -14.84 0.84
C CYS A 160 -16.38 -14.00 -0.19
N ALA A 161 -16.42 -14.43 -1.46
CA ALA A 161 -15.81 -13.70 -2.56
C ALA A 161 -16.68 -12.49 -2.94
N LEU A 162 -16.12 -11.29 -2.87
CA LEU A 162 -16.82 -10.06 -3.23
C LEU A 162 -16.67 -9.75 -4.73
N PRO A 163 -17.74 -9.27 -5.39
CA PRO A 163 -17.70 -8.86 -6.78
C PRO A 163 -17.01 -7.50 -6.96
N LEU A 164 -16.19 -7.40 -8.01
CA LEU A 164 -15.52 -6.16 -8.42
C LEU A 164 -16.30 -5.53 -9.57
N ARG A 165 -16.81 -4.32 -9.36
CA ARG A 165 -17.63 -3.57 -10.33
C ARG A 165 -16.92 -2.31 -10.82
N TRP A 166 -17.51 -1.67 -11.81
CA TRP A 166 -17.04 -0.40 -12.38
C TRP A 166 -18.20 0.60 -12.50
N SER A 167 -17.94 1.86 -12.16
CA SER A 167 -18.85 2.98 -12.38
C SER A 167 -18.08 4.18 -12.92
N LYS A 168 -18.75 5.04 -13.68
CA LYS A 168 -18.18 6.30 -14.20
C LYS A 168 -17.72 7.23 -13.08
N SER A 169 -18.45 7.28 -11.96
CA SER A 169 -18.15 8.20 -10.85
C SER A 169 -17.07 7.68 -9.90
N ARG A 170 -17.07 6.36 -9.63
CA ARG A 170 -16.18 5.75 -8.63
C ARG A 170 -14.96 5.04 -9.22
N GLY A 171 -14.96 4.76 -10.52
CA GLY A 171 -14.01 3.83 -11.12
C GLY A 171 -14.31 2.39 -10.70
N PHE A 172 -13.26 1.58 -10.56
CA PHE A 172 -13.39 0.21 -10.04
C PHE A 172 -13.64 0.22 -8.53
N TYR A 173 -14.64 -0.52 -8.06
CA TYR A 173 -14.96 -0.63 -6.64
C TYR A 173 -15.46 -2.03 -6.28
N VAL A 174 -15.28 -2.43 -5.03
CA VAL A 174 -15.78 -3.71 -4.51
C VAL A 174 -17.18 -3.50 -3.98
N GLU A 175 -18.15 -4.25 -4.50
CA GLU A 175 -19.52 -4.20 -4.00
C GLU A 175 -19.66 -5.00 -2.71
N ASN A 176 -20.54 -4.54 -1.81
CA ASN A 176 -20.78 -5.11 -0.48
C ASN A 176 -19.55 -5.17 0.44
N GLN A 177 -18.53 -4.36 0.14
CA GLN A 177 -17.40 -4.15 1.04
C GLN A 177 -17.87 -3.41 2.30
N LEU A 178 -17.54 -3.96 3.47
CA LEU A 178 -17.81 -3.34 4.75
C LEU A 178 -16.89 -2.14 4.96
N SER A 179 -17.48 -1.01 5.36
CA SER A 179 -16.74 0.14 5.87
C SER A 179 -17.16 0.38 7.31
N VAL A 180 -16.18 0.34 8.22
CA VAL A 180 -16.40 0.49 9.66
C VAL A 180 -15.90 1.87 10.09
N GLU A 181 -16.77 2.66 10.72
CA GLU A 181 -16.39 3.97 11.24
C GLU A 181 -15.54 3.81 12.51
N PHE A 182 -14.62 4.75 12.74
CA PHE A 182 -13.74 4.74 13.91
C PHE A 182 -13.42 6.18 14.35
N GLU A 183 -13.26 6.37 15.65
CA GLU A 183 -13.00 7.70 16.25
C GLU A 183 -11.73 7.74 17.11
N SER A 184 -11.10 6.58 17.36
CA SER A 184 -9.91 6.46 18.20
C SER A 184 -8.82 5.62 17.54
N LEU A 185 -7.58 5.77 18.05
CA LEU A 185 -6.43 5.02 17.59
C LEU A 185 -6.58 3.53 17.91
N GLU A 186 -7.10 3.22 19.10
CA GLU A 186 -7.37 1.87 19.57
C GLU A 186 -8.36 1.15 18.65
N ALA A 187 -9.42 1.84 18.22
CA ALA A 187 -10.43 1.28 17.33
C ALA A 187 -9.84 0.88 15.96
N ILE A 188 -9.07 1.77 15.32
CA ILE A 188 -8.48 1.45 14.01
C ILE A 188 -7.34 0.42 14.11
N VAL A 189 -6.56 0.43 15.19
CA VAL A 189 -5.56 -0.60 15.46
C VAL A 189 -6.23 -1.96 15.70
N SER A 190 -7.36 -2.00 16.40
CA SER A 190 -8.15 -3.23 16.57
C SER A 190 -8.63 -3.79 15.23
N LEU A 191 -9.18 -2.95 14.34
CA LEU A 191 -9.57 -3.36 12.99
C LEU A 191 -8.40 -3.90 12.17
N LEU A 192 -7.22 -3.25 12.28
CA LEU A 192 -5.99 -3.71 11.64
C LEU A 192 -5.59 -5.11 12.13
N LEU A 193 -5.58 -5.32 13.46
CA LEU A 193 -5.21 -6.60 14.08
C LEU A 193 -6.21 -7.71 13.75
N GLN A 194 -7.51 -7.42 13.85
CA GLN A 194 -8.60 -8.34 13.48
C GLN A 194 -8.47 -8.81 12.03
N GLY A 195 -8.32 -7.87 11.09
CA GLY A 195 -8.18 -8.23 9.68
C GLY A 195 -6.89 -9.01 9.40
N SER A 196 -5.82 -8.70 10.12
CA SER A 196 -4.54 -9.41 10.01
C SER A 196 -4.61 -10.83 10.57
N GLN A 197 -5.30 -11.02 11.69
CA GLN A 197 -5.57 -12.34 12.26
C GLN A 197 -6.40 -13.18 11.28
N ARG A 198 -7.45 -12.60 10.69
CA ARG A 198 -8.27 -13.29 9.68
C ARG A 198 -7.49 -13.64 8.41
N ARG A 199 -6.61 -12.76 7.96
CA ARG A 199 -5.68 -13.06 6.87
C ARG A 199 -4.81 -14.27 7.23
N ARG A 200 -4.25 -14.34 8.45
CA ARG A 200 -3.46 -15.48 8.93
C ARG A 200 -4.26 -16.78 9.08
N THR A 201 -5.43 -16.75 9.71
CA THR A 201 -6.26 -17.96 9.89
C THR A 201 -6.72 -18.52 8.55
N SER A 202 -7.10 -17.64 7.62
CA SER A 202 -7.42 -18.04 6.24
C SER A 202 -6.23 -18.66 5.52
N ALA A 203 -5.00 -18.34 5.96
CA ALA A 203 -3.79 -18.89 5.40
C ALA A 203 -3.52 -20.31 5.95
N HIS A 204 -3.59 -20.49 7.26
CA HIS A 204 -3.42 -21.80 7.88
C HIS A 204 -4.49 -22.83 7.44
N ALA A 205 -5.75 -22.42 7.34
CA ALA A 205 -6.85 -23.32 6.96
C ALA A 205 -6.78 -23.83 5.51
N LEU A 206 -5.99 -23.19 4.66
CA LEU A 206 -5.92 -23.46 3.21
C LEU A 206 -4.48 -23.76 2.74
N ASN A 207 -3.54 -24.04 3.64
CA ASN A 207 -2.10 -24.15 3.35
C ASN A 207 -1.51 -22.93 2.60
N ARG A 208 -2.09 -21.75 2.78
CA ARG A 208 -1.62 -20.50 2.18
C ARG A 208 -0.57 -19.88 3.08
N HIS A 209 0.25 -19.04 2.47
CA HIS A 209 1.16 -18.16 3.19
C HIS A 209 0.73 -16.72 2.92
N SER A 210 0.86 -15.82 3.89
CA SER A 210 0.59 -14.39 3.70
C SER A 210 1.44 -13.75 2.59
N SER A 211 2.51 -14.41 2.17
CA SER A 211 3.34 -14.03 1.02
C SER A 211 2.63 -14.21 -0.31
N ARG A 212 1.52 -14.95 -0.35
CA ARG A 212 0.79 -15.34 -1.54
C ARG A 212 -0.52 -14.57 -1.74
N SER A 213 -0.82 -13.60 -0.88
CA SER A 213 -1.99 -12.73 -1.01
C SER A 213 -1.60 -11.26 -0.90
N HIS A 214 -2.39 -10.40 -1.55
CA HIS A 214 -2.29 -8.95 -1.38
C HIS A 214 -3.29 -8.49 -0.33
N ALA A 215 -2.93 -7.51 0.49
CA ALA A 215 -3.84 -6.91 1.46
C ALA A 215 -3.94 -5.40 1.26
N LEU A 216 -5.16 -4.87 1.21
CA LEU A 216 -5.46 -3.48 0.95
C LEU A 216 -6.30 -2.91 2.10
N LEU A 217 -5.67 -2.14 2.99
CA LEU A 217 -6.38 -1.38 4.03
C LEU A 217 -6.60 0.04 3.51
N THR A 218 -7.85 0.47 3.43
CA THR A 218 -8.20 1.81 2.97
C THR A 218 -8.88 2.58 4.08
N ILE A 219 -8.31 3.72 4.44
CA ILE A 219 -8.92 4.74 5.28
C ILE A 219 -9.64 5.73 4.38
N HIS A 220 -10.92 5.96 4.64
CA HIS A 220 -11.77 6.93 3.97
C HIS A 220 -11.91 8.15 4.87
N VAL A 221 -11.58 9.32 4.34
CA VAL A 221 -11.72 10.60 5.03
C VAL A 221 -12.83 11.37 4.35
N ARG A 222 -13.92 11.63 5.07
CA ARG A 222 -15.06 12.41 4.58
C ARG A 222 -15.22 13.64 5.44
N SER A 223 -15.22 14.82 4.83
CA SER A 223 -15.65 16.03 5.54
C SER A 223 -17.16 15.96 5.76
N ARG A 224 -17.60 15.97 7.03
CA ARG A 224 -19.00 16.20 7.38
C ARG A 224 -19.28 17.65 6.99
N ALA A 225 -20.17 17.86 6.04
CA ALA A 225 -20.58 19.21 5.67
C ALA A 225 -21.18 19.86 6.91
N VAL A 226 -20.60 20.98 7.36
CA VAL A 226 -21.27 21.83 8.34
C VAL A 226 -22.50 22.36 7.63
N SER A 227 -23.67 21.82 7.96
CA SER A 227 -24.92 22.53 7.71
C SER A 227 -24.76 23.86 8.43
N ALA A 228 -24.51 24.94 7.69
CA ALA A 228 -24.57 26.28 8.24
C ALA A 228 -25.96 26.41 8.86
N HIS A 229 -26.05 26.30 10.19
CA HIS A 229 -27.26 26.68 10.90
C HIS A 229 -27.48 28.15 10.53
N PRO A 230 -28.60 28.52 9.90
CA PRO A 230 -28.89 29.92 9.72
C PRO A 230 -28.95 30.54 11.12
N ALA A 231 -28.20 31.62 11.33
CA ALA A 231 -28.31 32.40 12.56
C ALA A 231 -29.79 32.69 12.85
N PRO A 232 -30.27 32.56 14.10
CA PRO A 232 -31.66 32.82 14.43
C PRO A 232 -31.94 34.32 14.21
N GLY A 233 -32.63 34.66 13.12
CA GLY A 233 -33.00 36.06 12.83
C GLY A 233 -33.11 36.49 11.37
N GLN A 234 -32.85 35.64 10.37
CA GLN A 234 -33.07 36.03 8.97
C GLN A 234 -34.35 35.40 8.40
N GLY A 235 -35.29 36.27 8.02
CA GLY A 235 -36.65 35.93 7.62
C GLY A 235 -36.75 35.06 6.37
N TRP A 236 -37.90 34.41 6.26
CA TRP A 236 -38.33 33.63 5.10
C TRP A 236 -38.49 34.53 3.88
N GLY A 237 -37.47 34.62 3.03
CA GLY A 237 -37.57 35.43 1.82
C GLY A 237 -36.29 35.56 1.02
N ALA A 238 -35.69 34.45 0.58
CA ALA A 238 -34.91 34.39 -0.66
C ALA A 238 -34.47 32.94 -0.90
N GLN A 239 -35.00 32.33 -1.95
CA GLN A 239 -34.54 31.04 -2.48
C GLN A 239 -33.18 31.26 -3.18
N GLY A 240 -32.14 31.51 -2.39
CA GLY A 240 -30.75 31.54 -2.85
C GLY A 240 -30.17 30.13 -2.71
N SER A 241 -29.73 29.57 -3.83
CA SER A 241 -28.99 28.31 -3.88
C SER A 241 -27.88 28.29 -2.82
N ALA A 242 -28.12 27.64 -1.69
CA ALA A 242 -27.07 27.24 -0.78
C ALA A 242 -26.21 26.25 -1.56
N SER A 243 -25.14 26.77 -2.17
CA SER A 243 -24.13 25.98 -2.84
C SER A 243 -23.59 24.98 -1.81
N ALA A 244 -24.15 23.78 -1.80
CA ALA A 244 -23.65 22.66 -1.06
C ALA A 244 -22.19 22.47 -1.51
N CYS A 245 -21.24 22.95 -0.70
CA CYS A 245 -19.84 22.68 -0.95
C CYS A 245 -19.71 21.16 -1.09
N PRO A 246 -19.24 20.64 -2.24
CA PRO A 246 -19.11 19.20 -2.42
C PRO A 246 -18.23 18.69 -1.27
N SER A 247 -18.79 17.80 -0.45
CA SER A 247 -18.09 17.23 0.70
C SER A 247 -16.77 16.64 0.19
N LYS A 248 -15.64 17.22 0.62
CA LYS A 248 -14.32 16.71 0.24
C LYS A 248 -14.19 15.29 0.76
N GLN A 249 -13.89 14.35 -0.13
CA GLN A 249 -13.66 12.94 0.19
C GLN A 249 -12.27 12.54 -0.28
N GLY A 250 -11.42 12.16 0.66
CA GLY A 250 -10.09 11.62 0.39
C GLY A 250 -9.97 10.17 0.85
N THR A 251 -8.91 9.51 0.40
CA THR A 251 -8.63 8.12 0.77
C THR A 251 -7.16 7.91 0.99
N LEU A 252 -6.78 7.16 2.01
CA LEU A 252 -5.42 6.68 2.22
C LEU A 252 -5.41 5.15 2.18
N CYS A 253 -4.88 4.60 1.09
CA CYS A 253 -4.81 3.16 0.86
C CYS A 253 -3.41 2.61 1.12
N PHE A 254 -3.30 1.64 2.03
CA PHE A 254 -2.09 0.89 2.31
C PHE A 254 -2.17 -0.49 1.69
N VAL A 255 -1.18 -0.85 0.87
CA VAL A 255 -1.16 -2.08 0.09
C VAL A 255 0.07 -2.90 0.43
N ASP A 256 -0.14 -4.05 1.07
CA ASP A 256 0.88 -5.08 1.29
C ASP A 256 0.79 -6.10 0.15
N LEU A 257 1.69 -6.00 -0.81
CA LEU A 257 1.69 -6.89 -1.97
C LEU A 257 2.23 -8.28 -1.60
N ALA A 258 1.82 -9.29 -2.36
CA ALA A 258 2.43 -10.61 -2.34
C ALA A 258 3.95 -10.54 -2.64
N GLY A 259 4.67 -11.62 -2.32
CA GLY A 259 6.07 -11.80 -2.69
C GLY A 259 6.25 -11.71 -4.21
N SER A 260 7.25 -10.93 -4.63
CA SER A 260 7.58 -10.76 -6.06
C SER A 260 8.47 -11.87 -6.62
N GLU A 261 8.95 -12.78 -5.78
CA GLU A 261 9.81 -13.88 -6.20
C GLU A 261 9.09 -14.82 -7.16
N ARG A 262 9.85 -15.36 -8.10
CA ARG A 262 9.31 -16.39 -9.00
C ARG A 262 9.12 -17.66 -8.20
N VAL A 263 7.88 -18.14 -8.14
CA VAL A 263 7.61 -19.51 -7.72
C VAL A 263 8.32 -20.42 -8.74
N LYS A 264 9.41 -21.05 -8.31
CA LYS A 264 10.01 -22.12 -9.11
C LYS A 264 8.95 -23.20 -9.26
N GLU A 265 8.78 -23.73 -10.47
CA GLU A 265 7.94 -24.89 -10.74
C GLU A 265 8.54 -26.10 -9.99
N THR A 266 8.33 -26.16 -8.68
CA THR A 266 8.46 -27.40 -7.93
C THR A 266 7.32 -28.26 -8.45
N GLY A 267 7.65 -29.43 -9.04
CA GLY A 267 6.73 -30.37 -9.69
C GLY A 267 5.63 -30.93 -8.78
N SER A 268 4.82 -30.02 -8.26
CA SER A 268 3.79 -30.21 -7.25
C SER A 268 2.43 -30.08 -7.93
N SER A 269 1.56 -31.02 -7.56
CA SER A 269 0.26 -31.33 -8.15
C SER A 269 -0.62 -30.09 -8.43
N GLY A 270 -1.46 -30.20 -9.45
CA GLY A 270 -2.08 -29.09 -10.21
C GLY A 270 -2.67 -27.89 -9.45
N GLU A 271 -3.19 -28.03 -8.23
CA GLU A 271 -3.76 -26.90 -7.46
C GLU A 271 -2.71 -25.86 -7.03
N LEU A 272 -1.51 -26.30 -6.65
CA LEU A 272 -0.40 -25.41 -6.29
C LEU A 272 0.13 -24.64 -7.50
N SER A 273 0.06 -25.27 -8.69
CA SER A 273 0.43 -24.66 -9.97
C SER A 273 -0.58 -23.57 -10.40
N VAL A 274 -1.88 -23.79 -10.21
CA VAL A 274 -2.91 -22.77 -10.47
C VAL A 274 -2.76 -21.57 -9.53
N GLU A 275 -2.50 -21.82 -8.25
CA GLU A 275 -2.27 -20.76 -7.26
C GLU A 275 -1.02 -19.93 -7.57
N ALA A 276 0.10 -20.59 -7.88
CA ALA A 276 1.35 -19.92 -8.29
C ALA A 276 1.13 -19.03 -9.53
N ASN A 277 0.36 -19.54 -10.51
CA ASN A 277 -0.01 -18.79 -11.70
C ASN A 277 -0.84 -17.54 -11.38
N SER A 278 -1.82 -17.62 -10.47
CA SER A 278 -2.66 -16.48 -10.13
C SER A 278 -1.93 -15.37 -9.36
N ILE A 279 -0.99 -15.72 -8.47
CA ILE A 279 -0.17 -14.73 -7.74
C ILE A 279 0.73 -13.98 -8.72
N ASN A 280 1.47 -14.74 -9.52
CA ASN A 280 2.32 -14.19 -10.55
C ASN A 280 1.50 -13.38 -11.55
N ARG A 281 0.28 -13.80 -11.90
CA ARG A 281 -0.61 -13.04 -12.80
C ARG A 281 -0.86 -11.62 -12.30
N SER A 282 -1.22 -11.44 -11.03
CA SER A 282 -1.52 -10.11 -10.48
C SER A 282 -0.30 -9.18 -10.46
N LEU A 283 0.88 -9.68 -10.06
CA LEU A 283 2.12 -8.90 -10.07
C LEU A 283 2.70 -8.69 -11.46
N LEU A 284 2.53 -9.66 -12.37
CA LEU A 284 2.89 -9.54 -13.79
C LEU A 284 2.04 -8.48 -14.48
N ALA A 285 0.71 -8.51 -14.26
CA ALA A 285 -0.20 -7.49 -14.75
C ALA A 285 0.18 -6.10 -14.22
N LEU A 286 0.53 -6.00 -12.93
CA LEU A 286 0.99 -4.75 -12.33
C LEU A 286 2.30 -4.25 -12.98
N GLY A 287 3.27 -5.14 -13.17
CA GLY A 287 4.52 -4.83 -13.86
C GLY A 287 4.33 -4.43 -15.32
N HIS A 288 3.37 -5.04 -16.01
CA HIS A 288 2.99 -4.68 -17.37
C HIS A 288 2.38 -3.27 -17.42
N CYS A 289 1.43 -2.97 -16.52
CA CYS A 289 0.84 -1.64 -16.39
C CYS A 289 1.90 -0.56 -16.14
N ILE A 290 2.80 -0.78 -15.17
CA ILE A 290 3.90 0.15 -14.87
C ILE A 290 4.83 0.32 -16.07
N SER A 291 5.16 -0.75 -16.78
CA SER A 291 6.06 -0.68 -17.94
C SER A 291 5.47 0.13 -19.09
N LEU A 292 4.15 0.07 -19.29
CA LEU A 292 3.45 0.89 -20.29
C LEU A 292 3.31 2.34 -19.83
N LEU A 293 2.99 2.57 -18.55
CA LEU A 293 2.85 3.91 -17.95
C LEU A 293 4.18 4.66 -17.87
N ALA A 294 5.30 3.95 -17.76
CA ALA A 294 6.64 4.53 -17.72
C ALA A 294 7.18 4.97 -19.09
N LYS A 295 6.52 4.59 -20.20
CA LYS A 295 6.94 4.98 -21.54
C LYS A 295 6.56 6.44 -21.82
N PRO A 296 7.40 7.23 -22.52
CA PRO A 296 7.07 8.58 -22.91
C PRO A 296 5.77 8.63 -23.72
N ARG A 297 4.92 9.63 -23.45
CA ARG A 297 3.60 9.80 -24.08
C ARG A 297 3.71 10.24 -25.55
N GLY A 298 4.16 9.35 -26.42
CA GLY A 298 4.09 9.54 -27.88
C GLY A 298 2.75 9.09 -28.49
N LYS A 299 2.16 8.00 -27.97
CA LYS A 299 0.84 7.48 -28.37
C LYS A 299 0.01 7.15 -27.13
N ARG A 300 -1.31 7.37 -27.18
CA ARG A 300 -2.26 6.90 -26.15
C ARG A 300 -2.27 5.37 -26.16
N THR A 301 -1.38 4.76 -25.37
CA THR A 301 -1.34 3.30 -25.21
C THR A 301 -2.41 2.88 -24.21
N HIS A 302 -3.27 1.94 -24.60
CA HIS A 302 -4.21 1.32 -23.68
C HIS A 302 -3.46 0.61 -22.56
N ILE A 303 -3.76 0.96 -21.29
CA ILE A 303 -3.17 0.32 -20.12
C ILE A 303 -4.11 -0.82 -19.67
N PRO A 304 -3.63 -2.08 -19.62
CA PRO A 304 -4.48 -3.25 -19.41
C PRO A 304 -4.78 -3.49 -17.92
N TYR A 305 -5.37 -2.49 -17.24
CA TYR A 305 -5.73 -2.60 -15.82
C TYR A 305 -6.66 -3.77 -15.52
N ARG A 306 -7.39 -4.27 -16.52
CA ARG A 306 -8.37 -5.37 -16.37
C ARG A 306 -7.73 -6.75 -16.20
N ASP A 307 -6.45 -6.91 -16.50
CA ASP A 307 -5.75 -8.21 -16.50
C ASP A 307 -5.72 -8.90 -15.12
N SER A 308 -5.83 -8.12 -14.04
CA SER A 308 -6.00 -8.62 -12.68
C SER A 308 -6.97 -7.75 -11.86
N LYS A 309 -7.52 -8.29 -10.78
CA LYS A 309 -8.34 -7.51 -9.82
C LYS A 309 -7.51 -6.47 -9.07
N LEU A 310 -6.24 -6.79 -8.78
CA LEU A 310 -5.29 -5.85 -8.15
C LEU A 310 -5.10 -4.59 -9.01
N THR A 311 -4.76 -4.76 -10.28
CA THR A 311 -4.53 -3.63 -11.20
C THR A 311 -5.78 -2.80 -11.47
N ARG A 312 -6.98 -3.42 -11.41
CA ARG A 312 -8.24 -2.69 -11.47
C ARG A 312 -8.41 -1.77 -10.27
N LEU A 313 -8.16 -2.28 -9.06
CA LEU A 313 -8.26 -1.49 -7.83
C LEU A 313 -7.19 -0.40 -7.75
N LEU A 314 -5.99 -0.65 -8.28
CA LEU A 314 -4.89 0.32 -8.32
C LEU A 314 -4.90 1.24 -9.54
N ALA A 315 -5.90 1.15 -10.42
CA ALA A 315 -5.93 1.91 -11.67
C ALA A 315 -5.88 3.43 -11.42
N ARG A 316 -6.63 3.89 -10.40
CA ARG A 316 -6.63 5.30 -9.98
C ARG A 316 -5.26 5.75 -9.44
N SER A 317 -4.57 4.88 -8.71
CA SER A 317 -3.29 5.15 -8.07
C SER A 317 -2.10 5.20 -9.04
N LEU A 318 -2.11 4.40 -10.11
CA LEU A 318 -0.93 4.27 -10.98
C LEU A 318 -0.98 5.16 -12.23
N GLY A 319 -2.16 5.48 -12.76
CA GLY A 319 -2.27 6.31 -13.96
C GLY A 319 -3.47 7.26 -13.98
N GLY A 320 -4.21 7.34 -12.87
CA GLY A 320 -5.34 8.25 -12.70
C GLY A 320 -4.95 9.50 -11.91
N SER A 321 -5.84 9.89 -10.99
CA SER A 321 -5.71 11.05 -10.12
C SER A 321 -5.20 10.72 -8.71
N GLY A 322 -4.52 9.59 -8.55
CA GLY A 322 -3.94 9.20 -7.27
C GLY A 322 -2.55 9.77 -7.04
N ILE A 323 -2.19 9.97 -5.77
CA ILE A 323 -0.84 10.28 -5.32
C ILE A 323 -0.26 9.01 -4.71
N THR A 324 0.87 8.55 -5.22
CA THR A 324 1.34 7.20 -4.92
C THR A 324 2.78 7.17 -4.45
N LEU A 325 2.99 6.46 -3.34
CA LEU A 325 4.27 6.09 -2.76
C LEU A 325 4.50 4.58 -2.93
N MET A 326 5.61 4.20 -3.55
CA MET A 326 6.11 2.84 -3.54
C MET A 326 7.25 2.72 -2.54
N VAL A 327 7.14 1.77 -1.63
CA VAL A 327 8.26 1.35 -0.76
C VAL A 327 8.80 0.02 -1.30
N ALA A 328 9.96 0.07 -1.94
CA ALA A 328 10.66 -1.11 -2.42
C ALA A 328 11.46 -1.73 -1.26
N CYS A 329 11.08 -2.92 -0.81
CA CYS A 329 11.73 -3.64 0.27
C CYS A 329 12.66 -4.71 -0.29
N ILE A 330 13.94 -4.67 0.06
CA ILE A 330 14.96 -5.62 -0.44
C ILE A 330 15.76 -6.27 0.69
N SER A 331 16.29 -7.47 0.41
CA SER A 331 17.29 -8.15 1.26
C SER A 331 18.69 -7.77 0.79
N PRO A 332 19.64 -7.55 1.70
CA PRO A 332 21.01 -7.31 1.30
C PRO A 332 21.83 -8.60 1.13
N SER A 333 21.22 -9.79 1.35
CA SER A 333 21.90 -11.09 1.22
C SER A 333 22.31 -11.39 -0.23
N SER A 334 23.54 -11.86 -0.40
CA SER A 334 24.08 -12.36 -1.67
C SER A 334 23.23 -13.46 -2.31
N ARG A 335 22.55 -14.29 -1.51
CA ARG A 335 21.65 -15.35 -2.01
C ARG A 335 20.32 -14.80 -2.56
N CYS A 336 19.95 -13.60 -2.13
CA CYS A 336 18.76 -12.89 -2.60
C CYS A 336 19.06 -11.90 -3.73
N LEU A 337 20.28 -11.92 -4.30
CA LEU A 337 20.73 -10.94 -5.29
C LEU A 337 19.79 -10.85 -6.51
N SER A 338 19.36 -11.99 -7.08
CA SER A 338 18.47 -12.01 -8.25
C SER A 338 17.14 -11.30 -8.00
N GLU A 339 16.53 -11.55 -6.85
CA GLU A 339 15.25 -10.95 -6.47
C GLU A 339 15.40 -9.48 -6.07
N THR A 340 16.54 -9.13 -5.46
CA THR A 340 16.92 -7.76 -5.14
C THR A 340 17.10 -6.91 -6.40
N LEU A 341 17.85 -7.41 -7.38
CA LEU A 341 18.00 -6.75 -8.69
C LEU A 341 16.66 -6.61 -9.40
N SER A 342 15.83 -7.66 -9.39
CA SER A 342 14.49 -7.61 -9.98
C SER A 342 13.62 -6.52 -9.35
N THR A 343 13.68 -6.38 -8.02
CA THR A 343 12.98 -5.34 -7.26
C THR A 343 13.51 -3.94 -7.60
N LEU A 344 14.84 -3.77 -7.66
CA LEU A 344 15.48 -2.48 -7.99
C LEU A 344 15.14 -2.02 -9.41
N HIS A 345 15.19 -2.92 -10.40
CA HIS A 345 14.79 -2.61 -11.78
C HIS A 345 13.30 -2.29 -11.90
N TYR A 346 12.44 -2.99 -11.16
CA TYR A 346 11.03 -2.67 -11.09
C TYR A 346 10.79 -1.27 -10.51
N ALA A 347 11.40 -0.98 -9.35
CA ALA A 347 11.29 0.31 -8.66
C ALA A 347 11.80 1.47 -9.53
N SER A 348 12.91 1.28 -10.24
CA SER A 348 13.48 2.26 -11.18
C SER A 348 12.54 2.57 -12.36
N ARG A 349 11.79 1.56 -12.85
CA ARG A 349 10.73 1.76 -13.85
C ARG A 349 9.53 2.48 -13.26
N ALA A 350 9.04 2.05 -12.09
CA ALA A 350 7.89 2.64 -11.41
C ALA A 350 8.06 4.15 -11.14
N ARG A 351 9.28 4.58 -10.81
CA ARG A 351 9.61 6.01 -10.59
C ARG A 351 9.32 6.92 -11.79
N ARG A 352 9.26 6.37 -13.01
CA ARG A 352 8.98 7.12 -14.24
C ARG A 352 7.48 7.29 -14.51
N VAL A 353 6.64 6.60 -13.75
CA VAL A 353 5.19 6.69 -13.87
C VAL A 353 4.71 8.05 -13.34
N THR A 354 3.79 8.67 -14.07
CA THR A 354 3.18 9.95 -13.71
C THR A 354 1.66 9.84 -13.60
N THR A 355 1.11 10.52 -12.60
CA THR A 355 -0.33 10.68 -12.35
C THR A 355 -0.73 12.15 -12.46
N ARG A 356 -2.04 12.42 -12.46
CA ARG A 356 -2.61 13.78 -12.50
C ARG A 356 -3.65 13.96 -11.39
N PRO A 357 -3.20 14.18 -10.14
CA PRO A 357 -4.05 14.29 -8.95
C PRO A 357 -5.11 15.36 -9.02
#